data_AF-A0A2G9YP18-F1
#
_entry.id   AF-A0A2G9YP18-F1
#
_cell.length_a   1.000
_cell.length_b   1.000
_cell.length_c   1.000
_cell.angle_alpha   90.00
_cell.angle_beta   90.00
_cell.angle_gamma   90.00
#
_symmetry.space_group_name_H-M   'P 1'
#
loop_
_entity.id
_entity.type
_entity.pdbx_description
1 polymer ?
#
loop_
_entity_poly.entity_id
_entity_poly.type
_entity_poly.pdbx_seq_one_letter_code
_entity_poly.pdbx_strand_id
1 'polypeptide(L)'
;MNIQEKAIARILFQNKINKANGQKFEDIFTSIMNYAEQGFQQIKPWGNIGDRKNDGYIKSKGVYFQVFAPEEIGKSYIDIRNLSASLTSGG
;
A
#
# COMPACT_ATOMS: atom_id res chain seq x y z
N MET A 1 -0.92 -3.15 27.69
CA MET A 1 -0.34 -1.81 27.46
C MET A 1 -1.05 -0.76 28.29
N ASN A 2 -0.29 0.03 29.05
CA ASN A 2 -0.77 1.21 29.76
C ASN A 2 -1.03 2.40 28.79
N ILE A 3 -1.52 3.52 29.32
CA ILE A 3 -1.88 4.69 28.52
C ILE A 3 -0.67 5.28 27.77
N GLN A 4 0.49 5.35 28.43
CA GLN A 4 1.72 5.88 27.83
C GLN A 4 2.21 4.98 26.70
N GLU A 5 2.25 3.67 26.92
CA GLU A 5 2.62 2.70 25.89
C GLU A 5 1.67 2.81 24.68
N LYS A 6 0.36 2.96 24.91
CA LYS A 6 -0.63 3.15 23.83
C LYS A 6 -0.37 4.44 23.05
N ALA A 7 -0.01 5.53 23.74
CA ALA A 7 0.33 6.79 23.09
C ALA A 7 1.59 6.64 22.21
N ILE A 8 2.63 6.01 22.74
CA ILE A 8 3.89 5.76 22.02
C ILE A 8 3.62 4.88 20.79
N ALA A 9 2.88 3.79 20.93
CA ALA A 9 2.58 2.91 19.80
C ALA A 9 1.82 3.62 18.68
N ARG A 10 0.87 4.52 19.02
CA ARG A 10 0.15 5.33 18.02
C ARG A 10 1.10 6.27 17.26
N ILE A 11 1.99 6.95 17.96
CA ILE A 11 2.99 7.84 17.35
C ILE A 11 3.94 7.06 16.44
N LEU A 12 4.43 5.91 16.90
CA LEU A 12 5.31 5.05 16.11
C LEU A 12 4.60 4.51 14.87
N PHE A 13 3.35 4.08 15.00
CA PHE A 13 2.54 3.62 13.87
C PHE A 13 2.32 4.72 12.84
N GLN A 14 1.91 5.91 13.29
CA GLN A 14 1.72 7.06 12.40
C GLN A 14 3.01 7.45 11.67
N ASN A 15 4.14 7.49 12.39
CA ASN A 15 5.44 7.75 11.78
C ASN A 15 5.84 6.69 10.76
N LYS A 16 5.55 5.41 11.04
CA LYS A 16 5.83 4.29 10.12
C LYS A 16 5.04 4.43 8.82
N ILE A 17 3.75 4.76 8.92
CA ILE A 17 2.87 4.98 7.76
C ILE A 17 3.31 6.20 6.96
N ASN A 18 3.52 7.35 7.62
CA ASN A 18 3.86 8.61 6.93
C ASN A 18 5.21 8.57 6.20
N LYS A 19 6.11 7.67 6.62
CA LYS A 19 7.44 7.51 6.00
C LYS A 19 7.49 6.37 4.97
N ALA A 20 6.39 5.65 4.76
CA ALA A 20 6.33 4.55 3.82
C ALA A 20 5.91 5.05 2.43
N ASN A 21 6.68 4.68 1.41
CA ASN A 21 6.45 5.01 0.01
C ASN A 21 6.35 3.72 -0.83
N GLY A 22 5.62 3.78 -1.95
CA GLY A 22 5.44 2.66 -2.87
C GLY A 22 5.30 1.30 -2.16
N GLN A 23 6.22 0.38 -2.45
CA GLN A 23 6.28 -0.98 -1.89
C GLN A 23 6.26 -1.03 -0.35
N LYS A 24 6.94 -0.10 0.35
CA LYS A 24 6.99 -0.13 1.82
C LYS A 24 5.62 0.06 2.45
N PHE A 25 4.74 0.80 1.79
CA PHE A 25 3.38 1.01 2.27
C PHE A 25 2.55 -0.26 2.06
N GLU A 26 2.68 -0.90 0.89
CA GLU A 26 2.07 -2.19 0.58
C GLU A 26 2.52 -3.28 1.58
N ASP A 27 3.81 -3.31 1.93
CA ASP A 27 4.35 -4.26 2.91
C ASP A 27 3.71 -4.08 4.30
N ILE A 28 3.48 -2.82 4.73
CA ILE A 28 2.81 -2.53 6.00
C ILE A 28 1.35 -2.98 5.95
N PHE A 29 0.63 -2.66 4.87
CA PHE A 29 -0.74 -3.10 4.66
C PHE A 29 -0.85 -4.63 4.71
N THR A 30 -0.01 -5.32 3.95
CA THR A 30 0.06 -6.77 3.88
C THR A 30 0.32 -7.38 5.26
N SER A 31 1.26 -6.81 6.02
CA SER A 31 1.53 -7.27 7.39
C SER A 31 0.29 -7.16 8.28
N ILE A 32 -0.42 -6.03 8.24
CA ILE A 32 -1.64 -5.84 9.03
C ILE A 32 -2.72 -6.84 8.60
N MET A 33 -2.96 -7.00 7.30
CA MET A 33 -4.01 -7.87 6.78
C MET A 33 -3.75 -9.35 7.09
N ASN A 34 -2.49 -9.80 7.07
CA ASN A 34 -2.13 -11.16 7.47
C ASN A 34 -2.47 -11.44 8.95
N TYR A 35 -2.47 -10.43 9.82
CA TYR A 35 -2.91 -10.59 11.21
C TYR A 35 -4.42 -10.40 11.39
N ALA A 36 -5.02 -9.45 10.67
CA ALA A 36 -6.40 -9.05 10.86
C ALA A 36 -7.41 -9.95 10.14
N GLU A 37 -7.02 -10.57 9.03
CA GLU A 37 -7.92 -11.27 8.12
C GLU A 37 -7.31 -12.61 7.68
N GLN A 38 -7.71 -13.70 8.33
CA GLN A 38 -7.22 -15.06 8.02
C GLN A 38 -7.41 -15.46 6.54
N GLY A 39 -8.46 -14.94 5.89
CA GLY A 39 -8.74 -15.22 4.48
C GLY A 39 -7.98 -14.35 3.48
N PHE A 40 -7.16 -13.41 3.95
CA PHE A 40 -6.37 -12.54 3.09
C PHE A 40 -5.26 -13.31 2.40
N GLN A 41 -5.08 -13.05 1.12
CA GLN A 41 -3.98 -13.57 0.31
C GLN A 41 -3.33 -12.42 -0.43
N GLN A 42 -2.04 -12.20 -0.16
CA GLN A 42 -1.21 -11.26 -0.93
C GLN A 42 -0.98 -11.83 -2.33
N ILE A 43 -1.06 -10.97 -3.34
CA ILE A 43 -0.61 -11.29 -4.69
C ILE A 43 0.81 -10.77 -4.82
N LYS A 44 1.76 -11.66 -5.12
CA LYS A 44 3.13 -11.27 -5.43
C LYS A 44 3.33 -11.31 -6.94
N PRO A 45 3.85 -10.25 -7.56
CA PRO A 45 4.16 -10.24 -8.98
C PRO A 45 5.16 -11.36 -9.31
N TRP A 46 4.92 -12.08 -10.40
CA TRP A 46 5.83 -13.11 -10.90
C TRP A 46 6.53 -12.59 -12.16
N GLY A 47 7.81 -12.23 -12.03
CA GLY A 47 8.59 -11.63 -13.11
C GLY A 47 8.09 -10.23 -13.53
N ASN A 48 8.45 -9.80 -14.74
CA ASN A 48 8.18 -8.44 -15.26
C ASN A 48 6.70 -8.17 -15.59
N ILE A 49 5.79 -9.11 -15.36
CA ILE A 49 4.36 -8.99 -15.69
C ILE A 49 3.62 -8.12 -14.66
N GLY A 50 4.18 -7.94 -13.47
CA GLY A 50 3.53 -7.22 -12.37
C GLY A 50 2.38 -8.02 -11.75
N ASP A 51 1.68 -7.38 -10.82
CA ASP A 51 0.55 -7.91 -10.03
C ASP A 51 -0.81 -7.69 -10.72
N ARG A 52 -0.80 -7.06 -11.91
CA ARG A 52 -1.99 -6.64 -12.68
C ARG A 52 -2.94 -5.72 -11.88
N LYS A 53 -2.40 -4.87 -11.00
CA LYS A 53 -3.16 -3.91 -10.16
C LYS A 53 -3.99 -4.54 -9.04
N ASN A 54 -3.52 -5.65 -8.49
CA ASN A 54 -4.18 -6.32 -7.38
C ASN A 54 -3.11 -6.82 -6.41
N ASP A 55 -3.01 -6.17 -5.26
CA ASP A 55 -2.00 -6.44 -4.23
C ASP A 55 -2.46 -7.54 -3.26
N GLY A 56 -3.77 -7.83 -3.22
CA GLY A 56 -4.29 -8.92 -2.42
C GLY A 56 -5.80 -9.09 -2.50
N TYR A 57 -6.30 -10.21 -1.99
CA TYR A 57 -7.73 -10.53 -2.06
C TYR A 57 -8.20 -11.41 -0.90
N ILE A 58 -9.51 -11.39 -0.64
CA ILE A 58 -10.20 -12.31 0.27
C ILE A 58 -11.28 -13.03 -0.52
N LYS A 59 -10.99 -14.26 -0.95
CA LYS A 59 -11.85 -15.04 -1.85
C LYS A 59 -13.27 -15.23 -1.32
N SER A 60 -13.40 -15.57 -0.05
CA SER A 60 -14.72 -15.83 0.58
C SER A 60 -15.61 -14.60 0.65
N LYS A 61 -15.02 -13.40 0.61
CA LYS A 61 -15.73 -12.12 0.67
C LYS A 61 -15.88 -11.47 -0.71
N GLY A 62 -15.21 -11.98 -1.75
CA GLY A 62 -15.17 -11.35 -3.07
C GLY A 62 -14.51 -9.97 -3.06
N VAL A 63 -13.59 -9.71 -2.14
CA VAL A 63 -12.91 -8.41 -1.96
C VAL A 63 -11.51 -8.45 -2.55
N TYR A 64 -11.14 -7.41 -3.29
CA TYR A 64 -9.83 -7.22 -3.91
C TYR A 64 -9.25 -5.87 -3.46
N PHE A 65 -7.94 -5.83 -3.26
CA PHE A 65 -7.23 -4.68 -2.73
C PHE A 65 -6.22 -4.18 -3.76
N GLN A 66 -6.30 -2.89 -4.07
CA GLN A 66 -5.25 -2.16 -4.76
C GLN A 66 -4.69 -1.11 -3.80
N VAL A 67 -3.44 -1.28 -3.40
CA VAL A 67 -2.76 -0.54 -2.35
C VAL A 67 -1.74 0.36 -3.01
N PHE A 68 -2.04 1.66 -3.00
CA PHE A 68 -1.18 2.66 -3.63
C PHE A 68 -0.65 3.65 -2.59
N ALA A 69 0.65 3.91 -2.67
CA ALA A 69 1.30 5.05 -2.03
C ALA A 69 2.24 5.72 -3.04
N PRO A 70 2.41 7.06 -2.97
CA PRO A 70 3.34 7.74 -3.85
C PRO A 70 4.78 7.22 -3.65
N GLU A 71 5.56 7.14 -4.73
CA GLU A 71 6.98 6.78 -4.66
C GLU A 71 7.82 7.88 -3.98
N GLU A 72 7.40 9.13 -4.16
CA GLU A 72 7.95 10.30 -3.49
C GLU A 72 6.87 10.94 -2.61
N ILE A 73 7.10 10.99 -1.29
CA ILE A 73 6.14 11.46 -0.29
C ILE A 73 5.74 12.94 -0.48
N GLY A 74 6.50 13.71 -1.26
CA GLY A 74 6.21 15.10 -1.61
C GLY A 74 5.35 15.31 -2.87
N LYS A 75 5.08 14.27 -3.66
CA LYS A 75 4.25 14.37 -4.87
C LYS A 75 2.85 13.85 -4.59
N SER A 76 1.84 14.63 -4.93
CA SER A 76 0.45 14.20 -4.79
C SER A 76 0.08 13.20 -5.88
N TYR A 77 -0.96 12.40 -5.64
CA TYR A 77 -1.51 11.50 -6.66
C TYR A 77 -1.88 12.23 -7.97
N ILE A 78 -2.32 13.49 -7.86
CA ILE A 78 -2.65 14.34 -9.01
C ILE A 78 -1.39 14.62 -9.84
N ASP A 79 -0.26 14.90 -9.18
CA ASP A 79 1.01 15.16 -9.85
C ASP A 79 1.51 13.91 -10.61
N ILE A 80 1.39 12.73 -9.99
CA ILE A 80 1.79 11.44 -10.61
C ILE A 80 0.87 11.11 -11.80
N ARG A 81 -0.44 11.35 -11.66
CA ARG A 81 -1.40 11.11 -12.74
C ARG A 81 -1.16 12.02 -13.94
N ASN A 82 -0.84 13.28 -13.70
CA ASN A 82 -0.57 14.23 -14.78
C ASN A 82 0.77 13.94 -15.47
N LEU A 83 1.78 13.49 -14.73
CA LEU A 83 3.07 13.09 -15.30
C LEU A 83 2.93 11.88 -16.24
N SER A 84 2.20 10.84 -15.83
CA SER A 84 1.97 9.65 -16.66
C SER A 84 1.12 9.93 -17.91
N ALA A 85 0.17 10.86 -17.83
CA ALA A 85 -0.60 11.32 -19.00
C ALA A 85 0.29 12.06 -20.02
N SER A 86 1.21 12.92 -19.54
CA SER A 86 2.11 13.68 -20.43
C SER A 86 3.13 12.82 -21.19
N LEU A 87 3.57 11.70 -20.59
CA LEU A 87 4.51 10.76 -21.19
C LEU A 87 3.86 9.82 -22.23
N THR A 88 2.53 9.71 -22.24
CA THR A 88 1.78 8.83 -23.15
C THR A 88 1.14 9.57 -24.32
N SER A 89 1.09 10.91 -24.28
CA SER A 89 0.60 11.77 -25.37
C SER A 89 1.69 12.26 -26.33
N GLY A 90 2.95 11.87 -26.12
CA GLY A 90 4.06 12.16 -27.02
C GLY A 90 4.31 11.00 -27.98
N GLY A 91 3.46 10.86 -29.00
CA GLY A 91 3.60 9.94 -30.12
C GLY A 91 3.16 10.61 -31.41
#